data_AF-A0A7S3RIV0-F1
#
_entry.id   AF-A0A7S3RIV0-F1
#
_cell.length_a   1.000
_cell.length_b   1.000
_cell.length_c   1.000
_cell.angle_alpha   90.00
_cell.angle_beta   90.00
_cell.angle_gamma   90.00
#
_symmetry.space_group_name_H-M   'P 1'
#
loop_
_entity.id
_entity.type
_entity.pdbx_description
1 polymer ?
#
loop_
_entity_poly.entity_id
_entity_poly.type
_entity_poly.pdbx_seq_one_letter_code
_entity_poly.pdbx_strand_id
1 'polypeptide(L)'
;LTLALPARLPAASVQAVKAPAVSSYRCGDRVRARVPIQLSNEGRGYYNEGGGEGAPKHLRDMAAEIAARDALPKIVDGGNEGTVVGIIPAGEWGNRPRHWRGTPRTGVMVNWDDADIPMDVAEQFELETLDGGIAEQLIAQRKAKRSRVAA
;
A
#
# COMPACT_ATOMS: atom_id res chain seq x y z
N LEU A 1 -57.70 -36.59 3.81
CA LEU A 1 -56.50 -36.25 3.01
C LEU A 1 -56.04 -34.87 3.45
N THR A 2 -55.07 -34.82 4.36
CA THR A 2 -54.60 -33.59 5.00
C THR A 2 -53.48 -33.00 4.12
N LEU A 3 -53.71 -31.81 3.55
CA LEU A 3 -52.74 -31.08 2.75
C LEU A 3 -51.64 -30.52 3.66
N ALA A 4 -50.40 -30.99 3.47
CA ALA A 4 -49.22 -30.45 4.13
C ALA A 4 -48.83 -29.10 3.51
N LEU A 5 -48.72 -28.05 4.34
CA LEU A 5 -48.18 -26.75 3.94
C LEU A 5 -46.69 -26.88 3.57
N PRO A 6 -46.20 -26.18 2.53
CA PRO A 6 -44.78 -26.17 2.20
C PRO A 6 -44.01 -25.32 3.23
N ALA A 7 -42.88 -25.86 3.70
CA ALA A 7 -41.96 -25.19 4.60
C ALA A 7 -41.44 -23.89 3.99
N ARG A 8 -41.57 -22.77 4.72
CA ARG A 8 -40.91 -21.51 4.39
C ARG A 8 -39.40 -21.71 4.43
N LEU A 9 -38.74 -21.59 3.29
CA LEU A 9 -37.28 -21.49 3.20
C LEU A 9 -36.83 -20.25 4.01
N PRO A 10 -35.73 -20.34 4.79
CA PRO A 10 -35.21 -19.20 5.52
C PRO A 10 -34.73 -18.13 4.53
N ALA A 11 -35.09 -16.88 4.81
CA ALA A 11 -34.61 -15.73 4.06
C ALA A 11 -33.08 -15.71 4.12
N ALA A 12 -32.43 -15.74 2.96
CA ALA A 12 -30.99 -15.55 2.85
C ALA A 12 -30.65 -14.19 3.48
N SER A 13 -29.93 -14.22 4.60
CA SER A 13 -29.33 -13.04 5.18
C SER A 13 -28.28 -12.53 4.19
N VAL A 14 -28.62 -11.48 3.44
CA VAL A 14 -27.66 -10.72 2.66
C VAL A 14 -26.68 -10.13 3.67
N GLN A 15 -25.53 -10.78 3.86
CA GLN A 15 -24.42 -10.21 4.61
C GLN A 15 -24.06 -8.90 3.91
N ALA A 16 -24.30 -7.78 4.61
CA ALA A 16 -23.87 -6.48 4.14
C ALA A 16 -22.35 -6.54 3.93
N VAL A 17 -21.93 -6.50 2.67
CA VAL A 17 -20.51 -6.39 2.31
C VAL A 17 -20.04 -5.07 2.89
N LYS A 18 -19.28 -5.14 3.98
CA LYS A 18 -18.68 -3.96 4.62
C LYS A 18 -17.88 -3.22 3.55
N ALA A 19 -18.25 -1.97 3.29
CA ALA A 19 -17.53 -1.13 2.33
C ALA A 19 -16.02 -1.19 2.65
N PRO A 20 -15.14 -1.31 1.64
CA PRO A 20 -13.71 -1.42 1.85
C PRO A 20 -13.24 -0.23 2.67
N ALA A 21 -12.37 -0.46 3.66
CA ALA A 21 -11.78 0.60 4.45
C ALA A 21 -11.07 1.59 3.51
N VAL A 22 -11.64 2.78 3.37
CA VAL A 22 -11.14 3.80 2.45
C VAL A 22 -9.85 4.37 3.04
N SER A 23 -8.79 4.46 2.24
CA SER A 23 -7.56 5.14 2.64
C SER A 23 -7.85 6.62 2.93
N SER A 24 -7.24 7.16 3.99
CA SER A 24 -7.20 8.60 4.21
C SER A 24 -6.28 9.32 3.21
N TYR A 25 -5.35 8.58 2.61
CA TYR A 25 -4.35 9.08 1.65
C TYR A 25 -4.80 8.97 0.21
N ARG A 26 -4.19 9.79 -0.66
CA ARG A 26 -4.34 9.81 -2.11
C ARG A 26 -2.97 9.81 -2.77
N CYS A 27 -2.89 9.29 -4.00
CA CYS A 27 -1.68 9.42 -4.80
C CYS A 27 -1.32 10.90 -5.00
N GLY A 28 -0.05 11.24 -4.78
CA GLY A 28 0.48 12.60 -4.82
C GLY A 28 0.46 13.34 -3.47
N ASP A 29 -0.08 12.73 -2.41
CA ASP A 29 0.06 13.27 -1.06
C ASP A 29 1.51 13.14 -0.60
N ARG A 30 1.99 14.16 0.11
CA ARG A 30 3.28 14.13 0.80
C ARG A 30 3.09 13.52 2.18
N VAL A 31 3.99 12.64 2.56
CA VAL A 31 3.90 11.93 3.84
C VAL A 31 5.24 11.87 4.53
N ARG A 32 5.20 11.71 5.85
CA ARG A 32 6.36 11.44 6.69
C ARG A 32 6.14 10.18 7.51
N ALA A 33 7.19 9.39 7.69
CA ALA A 33 7.17 8.23 8.58
C ALA A 33 7.11 8.70 10.04
N ARG A 34 6.06 8.34 10.77
CA ARG A 34 5.88 8.65 12.20
C ARG A 34 6.67 7.72 13.11
N VAL A 35 6.86 6.49 12.65
CA VAL A 35 7.56 5.41 13.34
C VAL A 35 8.49 4.71 12.34
N PRO A 36 9.49 3.95 12.81
CA PRO A 36 10.28 3.13 11.93
C PRO A 36 9.41 2.08 11.20
N ILE A 37 9.57 1.96 9.88
CA ILE A 37 8.78 1.05 9.04
C ILE A 37 9.69 -0.04 8.51
N GLN A 38 9.28 -1.30 8.65
CA GLN A 38 10.05 -2.42 8.11
C GLN A 38 9.91 -2.50 6.58
N LEU A 39 11.04 -2.55 5.88
CA LEU A 39 11.06 -2.75 4.44
C LEU A 39 10.78 -4.21 4.06
N SER A 40 9.90 -4.37 3.09
CA SER A 40 9.60 -5.60 2.35
C SER A 40 10.83 -6.19 1.67
N ASN A 41 10.76 -7.50 1.44
CA ASN A 41 11.78 -8.25 0.71
C ASN A 41 13.21 -8.00 1.22
N GLU A 42 13.33 -7.84 2.55
CA GLU A 42 14.59 -7.58 3.24
C GLU A 42 15.31 -6.34 2.69
N GLY A 43 14.61 -5.23 2.56
CA GLY A 43 15.23 -3.98 2.11
C GLY A 43 15.25 -3.77 0.60
N ARG A 44 14.57 -4.62 -0.17
CA ARG A 44 14.41 -4.48 -1.63
C ARG A 44 13.09 -3.82 -2.03
N GLY A 45 12.33 -3.35 -1.05
CA GLY A 45 11.04 -2.70 -1.27
C GLY A 45 9.95 -3.67 -1.72
N TYR A 46 8.80 -3.12 -2.08
CA TYR A 46 7.59 -3.89 -2.36
C TYR A 46 7.74 -4.82 -3.58
N TYR A 47 8.41 -4.34 -4.63
CA TYR A 47 8.58 -5.07 -5.90
C TYR A 47 9.82 -5.98 -5.94
N ASN A 48 10.51 -6.19 -4.81
CA ASN A 48 11.71 -7.04 -4.72
C ASN A 48 12.83 -6.57 -5.67
N GLU A 49 13.13 -5.28 -5.64
CA GLU A 49 14.08 -4.64 -6.54
C GLU A 49 15.49 -5.28 -6.45
N GLY A 50 16.07 -5.54 -7.62
CA GLY A 50 17.38 -6.20 -7.76
C GLY A 50 17.43 -7.66 -7.32
N GLY A 51 16.30 -8.29 -6.99
CA GLY A 51 16.24 -9.72 -6.73
C GLY A 51 16.48 -10.50 -8.02
N GLY A 52 17.28 -11.58 -7.98
CA GLY A 52 17.50 -12.46 -9.14
C GLY A 52 16.28 -13.32 -9.52
N GLU A 53 15.07 -12.85 -9.24
CA GLU A 53 13.83 -13.53 -9.58
C GLU A 53 13.73 -13.66 -11.11
N GLY A 54 13.60 -14.90 -11.60
CA GLY A 54 13.65 -15.21 -13.04
C GLY A 54 15.04 -15.59 -13.59
N ALA A 55 16.14 -15.32 -12.87
CA ALA A 55 17.46 -15.79 -13.28
C ALA A 55 17.69 -17.27 -12.88
N PRO A 56 18.21 -18.13 -13.79
CA PRO A 56 18.54 -19.51 -13.46
C PRO A 56 19.53 -19.60 -12.30
N LYS A 57 19.24 -20.44 -11.30
CA LYS A 57 20.06 -20.57 -10.08
C LYS A 57 21.54 -20.86 -10.36
N HIS A 58 21.85 -21.60 -11.42
CA HIS A 58 23.22 -21.95 -11.78
C HIS A 58 24.05 -20.79 -12.34
N LEU A 59 23.40 -19.66 -12.70
CA LEU A 59 24.05 -18.42 -13.13
C LEU A 59 24.15 -17.39 -11.99
N ARG A 60 23.59 -17.71 -10.81
CA ARG A 60 23.54 -16.80 -9.67
C ARG A 60 24.64 -17.16 -8.67
N ASP A 61 25.45 -16.18 -8.33
CA ASP A 61 26.28 -16.25 -7.14
C ASP A 61 25.41 -15.94 -5.91
N MET A 62 24.85 -17.00 -5.33
CA MET A 62 23.97 -16.86 -4.17
C MET A 62 24.68 -16.23 -2.96
N ALA A 63 25.99 -16.44 -2.81
CA ALA A 63 26.73 -15.86 -1.69
C ALA A 63 26.87 -14.34 -1.86
N ALA A 64 27.24 -13.89 -3.06
CA ALA A 64 27.32 -12.47 -3.38
C ALA A 64 25.94 -11.79 -3.29
N GLU A 65 24.88 -12.45 -3.73
CA GLU A 65 23.52 -11.90 -3.64
C GLU A 65 23.03 -11.76 -2.20
N ILE A 66 23.32 -12.73 -1.34
CA ILE A 66 22.98 -12.67 0.09
C ILE A 66 23.75 -11.53 0.75
N ALA A 67 25.06 -11.41 0.49
CA ALA A 67 25.87 -10.33 1.06
C ALA A 67 25.37 -8.94 0.61
N ALA A 68 25.06 -8.78 -0.69
CA ALA A 68 24.50 -7.54 -1.22
C ALA A 68 23.14 -7.21 -0.61
N ARG A 69 22.26 -8.22 -0.49
CA ARG A 69 20.96 -8.06 0.18
C ARG A 69 21.16 -7.64 1.63
N ASP A 70 22.01 -8.31 2.39
CA ASP A 70 22.17 -8.09 3.82
C ASP A 70 22.76 -6.71 4.14
N ALA A 71 23.49 -6.11 3.18
CA ALA A 71 23.99 -4.74 3.26
C ALA A 71 22.92 -3.65 3.05
N LEU A 72 21.74 -4.00 2.50
CA LEU A 72 20.67 -3.03 2.25
C LEU A 72 20.01 -2.55 3.55
N PRO A 73 19.51 -1.29 3.60
CA PRO A 73 18.69 -0.83 4.71
C PRO A 73 17.44 -1.71 4.84
N LYS A 74 17.07 -2.07 6.06
CA LYS A 74 15.90 -2.94 6.33
C LYS A 74 14.70 -2.18 6.88
N ILE A 75 14.90 -0.91 7.20
CA ILE A 75 13.96 -0.08 7.92
C ILE A 75 14.01 1.31 7.29
N VAL A 76 12.85 1.94 7.15
CA VAL A 76 12.73 3.37 6.92
C VAL A 76 12.70 4.03 8.30
N ASP A 77 13.68 4.89 8.57
CA ASP A 77 13.73 5.61 9.84
C ASP A 77 12.56 6.59 9.97
N GLY A 78 12.13 6.80 11.22
CA GLY A 78 11.13 7.82 11.54
C GLY A 78 11.62 9.20 11.15
N GLY A 79 10.73 10.01 10.54
CA GLY A 79 11.04 11.33 10.01
C GLY A 79 11.36 11.34 8.51
N ASN A 80 11.60 10.19 7.88
CA ASN A 80 11.78 10.13 6.43
C ASN A 80 10.51 10.55 5.69
N GLU A 81 10.69 11.34 4.64
CA GLU A 81 9.61 11.85 3.82
C GLU A 81 9.50 11.09 2.50
N GLY A 82 8.30 11.12 1.94
CA GLY A 82 8.03 10.52 0.65
C GLY A 82 6.73 11.01 0.05
N THR A 83 6.40 10.43 -1.09
CA THR A 83 5.18 10.71 -1.83
C THR A 83 4.36 9.44 -1.98
N VAL A 84 3.07 9.51 -1.70
CA VAL A 84 2.16 8.39 -1.93
C VAL A 84 2.00 8.18 -3.43
N VAL A 85 2.30 6.97 -3.91
CA VAL A 85 2.25 6.61 -5.33
C VAL A 85 1.19 5.56 -5.62
N GLY A 86 0.73 4.82 -4.61
CA GLY A 86 -0.29 3.80 -4.76
C GLY A 86 -1.02 3.50 -3.46
N ILE A 87 -2.15 2.82 -3.56
CA ILE A 87 -2.95 2.38 -2.41
C ILE A 87 -3.35 0.93 -2.69
N ILE A 88 -2.98 0.03 -1.77
CA ILE A 88 -3.42 -1.36 -1.79
C ILE A 88 -4.70 -1.44 -0.95
N PRO A 89 -5.89 -1.59 -1.57
CA PRO A 89 -7.13 -1.65 -0.82
C PRO A 89 -7.17 -2.91 0.05
N ALA A 90 -7.90 -2.85 1.18
CA ALA A 90 -8.03 -4.00 2.08
C ALA A 90 -8.56 -5.28 1.40
N GLY A 91 -9.33 -5.16 0.30
CA GLY A 91 -9.78 -6.31 -0.50
C GLY A 91 -8.65 -7.04 -1.24
N GLU A 92 -7.52 -6.37 -1.46
CA GLU A 92 -6.32 -6.92 -2.11
C GLU A 92 -5.26 -7.33 -1.08
N TRP A 93 -5.66 -7.68 0.15
CA TRP A 93 -4.76 -8.09 1.22
C TRP A 93 -3.86 -9.29 0.88
N GLY A 94 -4.21 -10.06 -0.15
CA GLY A 94 -3.33 -11.08 -0.73
C GLY A 94 -2.00 -10.52 -1.26
N ASN A 95 -2.00 -9.26 -1.69
CA ASN A 95 -0.86 -8.54 -2.26
C ASN A 95 -0.08 -7.73 -1.20
N ARG A 96 -0.35 -7.92 0.11
CA ARG A 96 0.35 -7.19 1.18
C ARG A 96 1.84 -7.57 1.27
N PRO A 97 2.68 -6.72 1.93
CA PRO A 97 4.01 -7.11 2.38
C PRO A 97 4.02 -8.45 3.14
N ARG A 98 4.94 -9.35 2.78
CA ARG A 98 5.01 -10.71 3.35
C ARG A 98 5.21 -10.74 4.87
N HIS A 99 5.76 -9.69 5.46
CA HIS A 99 5.98 -9.60 6.90
C HIS A 99 4.71 -9.17 7.67
N TRP A 100 3.71 -8.60 7.00
CA TRP A 100 2.45 -8.23 7.65
C TRP A 100 1.64 -9.46 8.09
N ARG A 101 1.11 -9.38 9.31
CA ARG A 101 0.31 -10.42 9.97
C ARG A 101 -1.05 -9.83 10.39
N GLY A 102 -2.05 -10.69 10.54
CA GLY A 102 -3.36 -10.30 11.05
C GLY A 102 -4.40 -9.98 9.97
N THR A 103 -5.26 -9.00 10.27
CA THR A 103 -6.49 -8.73 9.52
C THR A 103 -6.29 -7.86 8.28
N PRO A 104 -7.16 -7.99 7.27
CA PRO A 104 -7.14 -7.12 6.11
C PRO A 104 -7.26 -5.64 6.45
N ARG A 105 -6.33 -4.85 5.91
CA ARG A 105 -6.28 -3.38 6.05
C ARG A 105 -5.61 -2.77 4.82
N THR A 106 -5.81 -1.47 4.65
CA THR A 106 -5.32 -0.74 3.49
C THR A 106 -3.84 -0.40 3.64
N GLY A 107 -3.05 -0.73 2.63
CA GLY A 107 -1.63 -0.35 2.55
C GLY A 107 -1.44 0.90 1.70
N VAL A 108 -0.49 1.74 2.09
CA VAL A 108 -0.14 2.99 1.39
C VAL A 108 1.24 2.80 0.79
N MET A 109 1.33 2.82 -0.52
CA MET A 109 2.60 2.70 -1.23
C MET A 109 3.26 4.07 -1.33
N VAL A 110 4.47 4.17 -0.82
CA VAL A 110 5.24 5.42 -0.70
C VAL A 110 6.53 5.26 -1.48
N ASN A 111 6.79 6.23 -2.35
CA ASN A 111 8.11 6.45 -2.91
C ASN A 111 8.84 7.45 -2.00
N TRP A 112 9.88 6.98 -1.32
CA TRP A 112 10.64 7.80 -0.38
C TRP A 112 11.56 8.77 -1.13
N ASP A 113 11.89 9.90 -0.50
CA ASP A 113 12.74 10.91 -1.11
C ASP A 113 14.23 10.54 -1.06
N ASP A 114 14.61 9.68 -0.11
CA ASP A 114 15.95 9.11 -0.03
C ASP A 114 16.11 8.06 -1.14
N ALA A 115 17.10 8.28 -2.01
CA ALA A 115 17.38 7.40 -3.15
C ALA A 115 17.86 6.00 -2.73
N ASP A 116 18.37 5.85 -1.51
CA ASP A 116 18.83 4.56 -0.98
C ASP A 116 17.69 3.73 -0.37
N ILE A 117 16.49 4.31 -0.24
CA ILE A 117 15.32 3.64 0.30
C ILE A 117 14.38 3.25 -0.85
N PRO A 118 14.13 1.96 -1.08
CA PRO A 118 13.26 1.53 -2.16
C PRO A 118 11.81 1.87 -1.84
N MET A 119 11.01 2.00 -2.90
CA MET A 119 9.57 2.18 -2.78
C MET A 119 8.94 0.99 -2.04
N ASP A 120 8.09 1.28 -1.05
CA ASP A 120 7.47 0.24 -0.24
C ASP A 120 6.08 0.63 0.28
N VAL A 121 5.45 -0.29 0.99
CA VAL A 121 4.09 -0.16 1.51
C VAL A 121 4.12 0.00 3.03
N ALA A 122 3.55 1.10 3.51
CA ALA A 122 3.36 1.40 4.92
C ALA A 122 1.88 1.26 5.32
N GLU A 123 1.63 1.03 6.61
CA GLU A 123 0.30 1.13 7.19
C GLU A 123 -0.11 2.59 7.39
N GLN A 124 -1.41 2.87 7.31
CA GLN A 124 -1.91 4.25 7.43
C GLN A 124 -1.52 4.93 8.75
N PHE A 125 -1.39 4.18 9.85
CA PHE A 125 -1.04 4.75 11.15
C PHE A 125 0.45 5.10 11.26
N GLU A 126 1.29 4.51 10.42
CA GLU A 126 2.75 4.73 10.37
C GLU A 126 3.11 6.02 9.65
N LEU A 127 2.15 6.60 8.92
CA LEU A 127 2.35 7.81 8.13
C LEU A 127 1.62 8.99 8.77
N GLU A 128 2.15 10.18 8.53
CA GLU A 128 1.46 11.45 8.69
C GLU A 128 1.52 12.24 7.38
N THR A 129 0.44 12.94 7.05
CA THR A 129 0.38 13.81 5.86
C THR A 129 1.15 15.10 6.12
N LEU A 130 1.92 15.54 5.13
CA LEU A 130 2.53 16.86 5.07
C LEU A 130 1.74 17.76 4.11
N ASP A 131 1.69 19.06 4.39
CA ASP A 131 1.05 20.05 3.52
C ASP A 131 1.84 20.23 2.20
N GLY A 132 1.14 20.58 1.12
CA GLY A 132 1.79 20.98 -0.14
C GLY A 132 1.97 19.86 -1.16
N GLY A 133 1.21 18.77 -1.05
CA GLY A 133 1.27 17.67 -2.01
C GLY A 133 0.80 18.03 -3.42
N ILE A 134 1.27 17.28 -4.42
CA ILE A 134 0.85 17.40 -5.83
C ILE A 134 -0.67 17.21 -5.96
N ALA A 135 -1.24 16.32 -5.13
CA ALA A 135 -2.68 16.09 -5.10
C ALA A 135 -3.46 17.38 -4.78
N GLU A 136 -3.01 18.17 -3.80
CA GLU A 136 -3.63 19.44 -3.43
C GLU A 136 -3.53 20.47 -4.55
N GLN A 137 -2.37 20.56 -5.20
CA GLN A 137 -2.16 21.44 -6.36
C GLN A 137 -3.09 21.07 -7.52
N LEU A 138 -3.24 19.78 -7.82
CA LEU A 138 -4.17 19.29 -8.85
C LEU A 138 -5.63 19.57 -8.49
N ILE A 139 -6.02 19.42 -7.23
CA ILE A 139 -7.37 19.76 -6.76
C ILE A 139 -7.62 21.27 -6.92
N ALA A 140 -6.66 22.11 -6.54
CA ALA A 140 -6.75 23.56 -6.69
C ALA A 140 -6.89 23.96 -8.16
N GLN A 141 -6.06 23.40 -9.06
CA GLN A 141 -6.14 23.64 -10.50
C GLN A 141 -7.49 23.21 -11.10
N ARG A 142 -8.02 22.03 -10.71
CA ARG A 142 -9.32 21.54 -11.18
C ARG A 142 -10.47 22.46 -10.72
N LYS A 143 -10.43 22.95 -9.49
CA LYS A 143 -11.42 23.92 -8.98
C LYS A 143 -11.36 25.24 -9.76
N ALA A 144 -10.15 25.77 -9.99
CA ALA A 144 -9.95 26.99 -10.77
C ALA A 144 -10.41 26.87 -12.24
N LYS A 145 -10.22 25.68 -12.86
CA LYS A 145 -10.71 25.43 -14.22
C LYS A 145 -12.24 25.36 -14.29
N ARG A 146 -12.89 24.77 -13.28
CA ARG A 146 -14.37 24.70 -13.21
C ARG A 146 -15.01 26.07 -13.02
N SER A 147 -14.46 26.92 -12.17
CA SER A 147 -14.99 28.28 -11.96
C SER A 147 -14.86 29.17 -13.21
N ARG A 148 -13.81 28.96 -14.02
CA ARG A 148 -13.57 29.72 -15.26
C ARG A 148 -14.46 29.31 -16.44
N VAL A 149 -15.05 28.12 -16.41
CA VAL A 149 -16.00 27.63 -17.44
C VAL A 149 -17.45 27.97 -17.08
N ALA A 150 -17.72 28.26 -15.80
CA ALA A 150 -19.03 28.64 -15.30
C ALA A 150 -19.27 30.17 -15.29
N ALA A 151 -18.26 30.97 -15.67
CA ALA A 151 -18.31 32.41 -15.81
C ALA A 151 -18.24 32.79 -17.29
#